data_AF-A0A1B8Q249-F1
#
_entry.id   AF-A0A1B8Q249-F1
#
_cell.length_a   1.000
_cell.length_b   1.000
_cell.length_c   1.000
_cell.angle_alpha   90.00
_cell.angle_beta   90.00
_cell.angle_gamma   90.00
#
_symmetry.space_group_name_H-M   'P 1'
#
loop_
_entity.id
_entity.type
_entity.pdbx_description
1 polymer ?
#
loop_
_entity_poly.entity_id
_entity_poly.type
_entity_poly.pdbx_seq_one_letter_code
_entity_poly.pdbx_strand_id
1 'polypeptide(L)'
;MKKLLSTLIMAGVLVGCASTPTTDSVAMPSLLVMPNTKKTNEPLSPDTYVDGVGMLHFKDYHDKVVYQDKIYLLDSYVIPLEQPFYIHVRTADGTPIMPDTATKVATDYIAPKGCTEPLVRRADLDKSTNDKSEWIIGVAC
;
A
#
# COMPACT_ATOMS: atom_id res chain seq x y z
N MET A 1 39.69 49.07 -21.12
CA MET A 1 39.29 50.42 -21.58
C MET A 1 37.79 50.43 -21.85
N LYS A 2 37.09 51.50 -21.46
CA LYS A 2 35.67 51.88 -21.75
C LYS A 2 34.61 51.02 -21.03
N LYS A 3 34.07 51.44 -19.88
CA LYS A 3 32.98 52.42 -19.62
C LYS A 3 31.67 52.06 -20.34
N LEU A 4 30.61 51.76 -19.58
CA LEU A 4 29.40 52.61 -19.51
C LEU A 4 28.40 52.06 -18.47
N LEU A 5 28.23 52.84 -17.38
CA LEU A 5 27.01 52.89 -16.59
C LEU A 5 25.87 53.38 -17.50
N SER A 6 24.69 52.79 -17.38
CA SER A 6 23.44 53.47 -17.70
C SER A 6 22.36 53.05 -16.72
N THR A 7 22.19 53.91 -15.72
CA THR A 7 21.02 54.02 -14.85
C THR A 7 19.85 54.53 -15.70
N LEU A 8 18.70 53.85 -15.67
CA LEU A 8 17.43 54.47 -16.07
C LEU A 8 16.41 54.23 -14.95
N ILE A 9 16.04 55.32 -14.29
CA ILE A 9 14.93 55.40 -13.34
C ILE A 9 13.69 55.68 -14.18
N MET A 10 12.67 54.84 -14.08
CA MET A 10 11.31 55.19 -14.51
C MET A 10 10.36 54.84 -13.38
N ALA A 11 9.95 55.88 -12.64
CA ALA A 11 8.81 55.85 -11.74
C ALA A 11 7.56 56.17 -12.57
N GLY A 12 6.58 55.27 -12.57
CA GLY A 12 5.25 55.47 -13.12
C GLY A 12 4.24 54.91 -12.14
N VAL A 13 3.36 55.78 -11.64
CA VAL A 13 2.42 55.55 -10.55
C VAL A 13 1.06 55.10 -11.10
N LEU A 14 0.37 54.30 -10.29
CA LEU A 14 -1.09 54.20 -10.06
C LEU A 14 -1.82 52.92 -10.54
N VAL A 15 -2.21 52.16 -9.51
CA VAL A 15 -3.57 51.67 -9.21
C VAL A 15 -4.19 50.68 -10.20
N GLY A 16 -4.21 49.43 -9.76
CA GLY A 16 -5.18 48.41 -10.17
C GLY A 16 -5.28 47.36 -9.08
N CYS A 17 -6.26 47.48 -8.19
CA CYS A 17 -6.63 46.42 -7.26
C CYS A 17 -7.12 45.20 -8.07
N ALA A 18 -6.38 44.11 -8.01
CA ALA A 18 -6.86 42.79 -8.38
C ALA A 18 -6.39 41.81 -7.30
N SER A 19 -7.13 41.78 -6.19
CA SER A 19 -7.05 40.73 -5.18
C SER A 19 -7.94 39.58 -5.63
N THR A 20 -7.35 38.48 -6.08
CA THR A 20 -7.98 37.14 -6.12
C THR A 20 -6.92 36.08 -5.85
N PRO A 21 -7.30 34.94 -5.27
CA PRO A 21 -6.77 34.50 -3.99
C PRO A 21 -5.53 33.62 -4.12
N THR A 22 -4.60 33.80 -3.19
CA THR A 22 -3.65 32.74 -2.80
C THR A 22 -4.45 31.50 -2.43
N THR A 23 -4.35 30.47 -3.24
CA THR A 23 -4.76 29.13 -2.83
C THR A 23 -3.81 28.73 -1.71
N ASP A 24 -4.26 28.93 -0.48
CA ASP A 24 -3.72 28.24 0.69
C ASP A 24 -3.78 26.75 0.37
N SER A 25 -2.63 26.18 -0.01
CA SER A 25 -2.46 24.74 -0.06
C SER A 25 -2.42 24.29 1.38
N VAL A 26 -3.61 24.12 1.97
CA VAL A 26 -3.82 23.43 3.23
C VAL A 26 -3.22 22.04 3.05
N ALA A 27 -2.03 21.84 3.61
CA ALA A 27 -1.49 20.52 3.87
C ALA A 27 -2.49 19.84 4.81
N MET A 28 -3.40 19.05 4.24
CA MET A 28 -4.20 18.12 5.01
C MET A 28 -3.21 17.20 5.74
N PRO A 29 -3.22 17.15 7.08
CA PRO A 29 -2.45 16.13 7.76
C PRO A 29 -2.99 14.78 7.28
N SER A 30 -2.08 13.91 6.80
CA SER A 30 -2.41 12.53 6.48
C SER A 30 -3.18 11.93 7.65
N LEU A 31 -4.50 11.79 7.48
CA LEU A 31 -5.32 10.95 8.32
C LEU A 31 -4.65 9.59 8.29
N LEU A 32 -4.13 9.19 9.44
CA LEU A 32 -3.67 7.84 9.71
C LEU A 32 -4.70 6.89 9.11
N VAL A 33 -4.34 6.25 8.00
CA VAL A 33 -5.03 5.06 7.52
C VAL A 33 -4.85 4.07 8.67
N MET A 34 -5.85 3.97 9.54
CA MET A 34 -5.88 2.92 10.53
C MET A 34 -6.14 1.64 9.73
N PRO A 35 -5.15 0.74 9.58
CA PRO A 35 -5.44 -0.55 8.97
C PRO A 35 -6.46 -1.23 9.89
N ASN A 36 -7.56 -1.70 9.32
CA ASN A 36 -8.56 -2.47 10.05
C ASN A 36 -7.98 -3.87 10.33
N THR A 37 -6.97 -3.96 11.19
CA THR A 37 -6.34 -5.23 11.56
C THR A 37 -7.29 -6.00 12.48
N LYS A 38 -8.29 -6.66 11.90
CA LYS A 38 -9.11 -7.62 12.61
C LYS A 38 -8.21 -8.80 12.99
N LYS A 39 -7.91 -8.94 14.28
CA LYS A 39 -7.09 -10.02 14.79
C LYS A 39 -7.93 -11.26 15.08
N THR A 40 -7.38 -12.43 14.83
CA THR A 40 -8.05 -13.72 15.06
C THR A 40 -7.13 -14.72 15.78
N ASN A 41 -7.74 -15.64 16.55
CA ASN A 41 -7.07 -16.82 17.11
C ASN A 41 -7.09 -18.01 16.14
N GLU A 42 -7.91 -17.95 15.10
CA GLU A 42 -7.98 -18.98 14.07
C GLU A 42 -6.83 -18.80 13.06
N PRO A 43 -6.26 -19.90 12.52
CA PRO A 43 -5.33 -19.83 11.40
C PRO A 43 -5.95 -19.03 10.24
N LEU A 44 -5.16 -18.19 9.58
CA LEU A 44 -5.64 -17.42 8.43
C LEU A 44 -5.67 -18.26 7.15
N SER A 45 -5.42 -19.57 7.23
CA SER A 45 -5.48 -20.51 6.10
C SER A 45 -6.84 -20.41 5.39
N PRO A 46 -6.93 -19.77 4.21
CA PRO A 46 -8.20 -19.28 3.65
C PRO A 46 -9.05 -20.32 2.92
N ASP A 47 -8.71 -21.61 3.03
CA ASP A 47 -9.35 -22.67 2.23
C ASP A 47 -10.85 -22.85 2.50
N THR A 48 -11.45 -22.09 3.42
CA THR A 48 -12.91 -22.02 3.45
C THR A 48 -13.51 -20.63 3.67
N TYR A 49 -13.09 -19.78 4.64
CA TYR A 49 -13.80 -18.51 4.87
C TYR A 49 -12.96 -17.44 5.58
N VAL A 50 -12.93 -16.23 5.03
CA VAL A 50 -12.40 -15.03 5.69
C VAL A 50 -13.54 -14.01 5.77
N ASP A 51 -13.98 -13.68 6.98
CA ASP A 51 -15.23 -12.91 7.27
C ASP A 51 -16.52 -13.52 6.66
N GLY A 52 -16.59 -14.84 6.53
CA GLY A 52 -17.77 -15.51 5.98
C GLY A 52 -17.89 -15.40 4.46
N VAL A 53 -16.86 -14.89 3.78
CA VAL A 53 -16.73 -14.96 2.32
C VAL A 53 -15.73 -16.06 1.95
N GLY A 54 -16.12 -16.92 1.01
CA GLY A 54 -15.29 -17.99 0.49
C GLY A 54 -14.23 -17.43 -0.45
N MET A 55 -12.96 -17.64 -0.10
CA MET A 55 -11.82 -17.26 -0.94
C MET A 55 -11.35 -18.47 -1.74
N LEU A 56 -11.09 -18.28 -3.03
CA LEU A 56 -10.50 -19.29 -3.88
C LEU A 56 -9.00 -19.16 -3.88
N HIS A 57 -8.30 -20.22 -3.46
CA HIS A 57 -6.86 -20.33 -3.60
C HIS A 57 -6.49 -20.38 -5.09
N PHE A 58 -5.67 -19.44 -5.52
CA PHE A 58 -5.12 -19.46 -6.86
C PHE A 58 -3.88 -20.36 -6.89
N LYS A 59 -4.09 -21.64 -7.22
CA LYS A 59 -3.10 -22.72 -7.06
C LYS A 59 -1.74 -22.47 -7.69
N ASP A 60 -1.67 -21.69 -8.76
CA ASP A 60 -0.40 -21.40 -9.44
C ASP A 60 0.38 -20.24 -8.77
N TYR A 61 -0.27 -19.54 -7.83
CA TYR A 61 0.29 -18.38 -7.15
C TYR A 61 0.61 -18.78 -5.72
N HIS A 62 1.63 -19.61 -5.60
CA HIS A 62 2.31 -19.95 -4.37
C HIS A 62 3.82 -19.77 -4.55
N ASP A 63 4.53 -19.28 -3.54
CA ASP A 63 5.97 -19.03 -3.63
C ASP A 63 6.66 -19.02 -2.27
N LYS A 64 7.98 -19.21 -2.29
CA LYS A 64 8.85 -19.08 -1.11
C LYS A 64 9.84 -17.95 -1.36
N VAL A 65 9.69 -16.86 -0.62
CA VAL A 65 10.51 -15.66 -0.79
C VAL A 65 11.46 -15.51 0.39
N VAL A 66 12.72 -15.17 0.08
CA VAL A 66 13.71 -14.79 1.10
C VAL A 66 13.76 -13.26 1.19
N TYR A 67 13.55 -12.73 2.39
CA TYR A 67 13.67 -11.30 2.67
C TYR A 67 14.27 -11.10 4.06
N GLN A 68 15.35 -10.30 4.15
CA GLN A 68 16.07 -10.05 5.41
C GLN A 68 16.42 -11.35 6.18
N ASP A 69 17.00 -12.32 5.46
CA ASP A 69 17.42 -13.63 5.99
C ASP A 69 16.30 -14.51 6.58
N LYS A 70 15.04 -14.18 6.31
CA LYS A 70 13.86 -14.98 6.67
C LYS A 70 13.17 -15.55 5.44
N ILE A 71 12.62 -16.75 5.58
CA ILE A 71 11.82 -17.42 4.55
C ILE A 71 10.34 -17.16 4.81
N TYR A 72 9.69 -16.57 3.82
CA TYR A 72 8.25 -16.34 3.78
C TYR A 72 7.60 -17.31 2.81
N LEU A 73 6.48 -17.89 3.21
CA LEU A 73 5.60 -18.68 2.36
C LEU A 73 4.44 -17.77 1.96
N LEU A 74 4.18 -17.67 0.67
CA LEU A 74 3.12 -16.84 0.12
C LEU A 74 2.15 -17.65 -0.72
N ASP A 75 0.87 -17.41 -0.53
CA ASP A 75 -0.22 -17.96 -1.32
C ASP A 75 -1.17 -16.82 -1.71
N SER A 76 -1.74 -16.87 -2.91
CA SER A 76 -2.71 -15.85 -3.36
C SER A 76 -4.11 -16.39 -3.40
N TYR A 77 -5.05 -15.57 -2.98
CA TYR A 77 -6.46 -15.90 -2.98
C TYR A 77 -7.26 -14.79 -3.66
N VAL A 78 -8.41 -15.15 -4.22
CA VAL A 78 -9.35 -14.23 -4.84
C VAL A 78 -10.76 -14.54 -4.38
N ILE A 79 -11.62 -13.53 -4.31
CA ILE A 79 -13.06 -13.76 -4.23
C ILE A 79 -13.57 -13.75 -5.68
N PRO A 80 -14.36 -14.76 -6.11
CA PRO A 80 -14.88 -14.80 -7.47
C PRO A 80 -15.61 -13.50 -7.84
N LEU A 81 -15.28 -12.95 -9.01
CA LEU A 81 -15.87 -11.71 -9.54
C LEU A 81 -15.50 -10.43 -8.76
N GLU A 82 -14.61 -10.52 -7.78
CA GLU A 82 -14.07 -9.36 -7.07
C GLU A 82 -12.59 -9.16 -7.41
N GLN A 83 -12.20 -7.89 -7.52
CA GLN A 83 -10.81 -7.46 -7.52
C GLN A 83 -10.54 -6.80 -6.16
N PRO A 84 -10.09 -7.63 -5.21
CA PRO A 84 -8.65 -7.67 -5.00
C PRO A 84 -8.08 -9.08 -4.81
N PHE A 85 -6.76 -9.19 -4.97
CA PHE A 85 -5.98 -10.29 -4.44
C PHE A 85 -5.82 -10.19 -2.92
N TYR A 86 -5.95 -11.33 -2.27
CA TYR A 86 -5.65 -11.52 -0.85
C TYR A 86 -4.39 -12.36 -0.76
N ILE A 87 -3.29 -11.74 -0.33
CA ILE A 87 -2.00 -12.43 -0.24
C ILE A 87 -1.80 -12.92 1.18
N HIS A 88 -1.77 -14.24 1.38
CA HIS A 88 -1.40 -14.83 2.67
C HIS A 88 0.11 -14.84 2.80
N VAL A 89 0.62 -14.19 3.84
CA VAL A 89 2.04 -14.12 4.16
C VAL A 89 2.25 -14.79 5.51
N ARG A 90 3.10 -15.82 5.52
CA ARG A 90 3.49 -16.53 6.75
C ARG A 90 4.98 -16.80 6.74
N THR A 91 5.62 -16.74 7.90
CA THR A 91 7.01 -17.18 8.03
C THR A 91 7.08 -18.69 8.16
N ALA A 92 8.10 -19.32 7.56
CA ALA A 92 8.30 -20.76 7.68
C ALA A 92 8.57 -21.23 9.12
N ASP A 93 9.06 -20.35 9.99
CA ASP A 93 9.40 -20.61 11.40
C ASP A 93 8.30 -20.17 12.40
N GLY A 94 7.18 -19.63 11.91
CA GLY A 94 6.09 -19.11 12.75
C GLY A 94 6.43 -17.84 13.53
N THR A 95 7.52 -17.14 13.22
CA THR A 95 7.88 -15.91 13.94
C THR A 95 6.98 -14.72 13.56
N PRO A 96 6.74 -13.77 14.48
CA PRO A 96 5.92 -12.60 14.18
C PRO A 96 6.49 -11.76 13.03
N ILE A 97 5.62 -11.29 12.15
CA ILE A 97 5.93 -10.44 10.99
C ILE A 97 5.51 -9.00 11.31
N MET A 98 6.38 -8.05 10.99
CA MET A 98 6.01 -6.62 11.06
C MET A 98 5.05 -6.26 9.92
N PRO A 99 4.05 -5.38 10.17
CA PRO A 99 3.04 -5.04 9.16
C PRO A 99 3.63 -4.51 7.85
N ASP A 100 4.66 -3.67 7.94
CA ASP A 100 5.34 -3.10 6.77
C ASP A 100 6.11 -4.16 5.98
N THR A 101 6.73 -5.12 6.68
CA THR A 101 7.40 -6.27 6.05
C THR A 101 6.40 -7.17 5.35
N ALA A 102 5.27 -7.50 6.00
CA ALA A 102 4.21 -8.30 5.40
C ALA A 102 3.68 -7.62 4.13
N THR A 103 3.43 -6.31 4.20
CA THR A 103 3.02 -5.51 3.04
C THR A 103 4.06 -5.55 1.93
N LYS A 104 5.34 -5.28 2.23
CA LYS A 104 6.42 -5.25 1.23
C LYS A 104 6.56 -6.58 0.49
N VAL A 105 6.66 -7.67 1.24
CA VAL A 105 6.85 -9.02 0.68
C VAL A 105 5.64 -9.39 -0.18
N ALA A 106 4.42 -9.12 0.29
CA ALA A 106 3.19 -9.37 -0.49
C ALA A 106 3.13 -8.56 -1.78
N THR A 107 3.43 -7.26 -1.74
CA THR A 107 3.37 -6.39 -2.93
C THR A 107 4.42 -6.78 -3.96
N ASP A 108 5.66 -7.05 -3.54
CA ASP A 108 6.72 -7.49 -4.46
C ASP A 108 6.38 -8.83 -5.11
N TYR A 109 5.77 -9.73 -4.34
CA TYR A 109 5.40 -11.06 -4.77
C TYR A 109 4.31 -11.05 -5.86
N ILE A 110 3.27 -10.23 -5.71
CA ILE A 110 2.13 -10.21 -6.62
C ILE A 110 2.36 -9.30 -7.85
N ALA A 111 3.21 -8.28 -7.73
CA ALA A 111 3.50 -7.32 -8.80
C ALA A 111 3.83 -7.95 -10.16
N PRO A 112 4.71 -8.97 -10.27
CA PRO A 112 5.02 -9.56 -11.57
C PRO A 112 3.97 -10.59 -12.04
N LYS A 113 2.99 -10.96 -11.21
CA LYS A 113 2.18 -12.16 -11.42
C LYS A 113 0.80 -11.90 -12.01
N GLY A 114 0.11 -10.80 -11.73
CA GLY A 114 -1.33 -10.74 -12.07
C GLY A 114 -1.91 -9.40 -12.44
N CYS A 115 -1.15 -8.31 -12.30
CA CYS A 115 -1.70 -6.98 -12.49
C CYS A 115 -1.49 -6.49 -13.92
N THR A 116 -2.60 -6.21 -14.61
CA THR A 116 -2.59 -5.48 -15.89
C THR A 116 -2.74 -3.97 -15.70
N GLU A 117 -3.18 -3.55 -14.52
CA GLU A 117 -3.25 -2.17 -14.05
C GLU A 117 -2.21 -1.90 -12.96
N PRO A 118 -1.90 -0.63 -12.63
CA PRO A 118 -1.03 -0.29 -11.52
C PRO A 118 -1.56 -0.87 -10.20
N LEU A 119 -0.65 -1.42 -9.40
CA LEU A 119 -0.95 -1.96 -8.08
C LEU A 119 -1.51 -0.90 -7.13
N VAL A 120 -2.68 -1.19 -6.55
CA VAL A 120 -3.33 -0.36 -5.53
C VAL A 120 -3.41 -1.11 -4.21
N ARG A 121 -2.85 -0.54 -3.15
CA ARG A 121 -2.87 -1.15 -1.82
C ARG A 121 -4.25 -1.01 -1.15
N ARG A 122 -4.78 -2.12 -0.60
CA ARG A 122 -6.08 -2.18 0.11
C ARG A 122 -5.90 -2.53 1.60
N ALA A 123 -5.38 -1.58 2.37
CA ALA A 123 -5.08 -1.77 3.80
C ALA A 123 -6.33 -1.99 4.67
N ASP A 124 -7.50 -1.63 4.15
CA ASP A 124 -8.80 -1.91 4.75
C ASP A 124 -9.14 -3.41 4.80
N LEU A 125 -8.47 -4.23 3.99
CA LEU A 125 -8.70 -5.67 3.87
C LEU A 125 -7.69 -6.51 4.66
N ASP A 126 -6.72 -5.87 5.32
CA ASP A 126 -5.66 -6.57 6.01
C ASP A 126 -6.14 -7.32 7.23
N LYS A 127 -5.54 -8.48 7.47
CA LYS A 127 -5.80 -9.27 8.67
C LYS A 127 -4.51 -9.84 9.19
N SER A 128 -4.47 -10.11 10.49
CA SER A 128 -3.37 -10.84 11.09
C SER A 128 -3.89 -11.81 12.14
N THR A 129 -3.13 -12.84 12.41
CA THR A 129 -3.31 -13.62 13.64
C THR A 129 -2.94 -12.74 14.85
N ASN A 130 -3.37 -13.15 16.05
CA ASN A 130 -3.07 -12.43 17.29
C ASN A 130 -1.57 -12.33 17.59
N ASP A 131 -0.80 -13.37 17.26
CA ASP A 131 0.65 -13.45 17.39
C ASP A 131 1.41 -12.79 16.22
N LYS A 132 0.69 -12.38 15.16
CA LYS A 132 1.22 -11.76 13.94
C LYS A 132 2.17 -12.65 13.12
N SER A 133 2.14 -13.97 13.33
CA SER A 133 2.92 -14.92 12.52
C SER A 133 2.36 -15.09 11.10
N GLU A 134 1.09 -14.72 10.90
CA GLU A 134 0.41 -14.74 9.62
C GLU A 134 -0.31 -13.42 9.33
N TRP A 135 -0.35 -13.05 8.05
CA TRP A 135 -1.03 -11.87 7.54
C TRP A 135 -1.81 -12.18 6.27
N ILE A 136 -2.99 -11.59 6.12
CA ILE A 136 -3.63 -11.38 4.82
C ILE A 136 -3.37 -9.94 4.42
N ILE A 137 -2.82 -9.73 3.23
CA ILE A 137 -2.54 -8.42 2.66
C ILE A 137 -3.44 -8.20 1.44
N GLY A 138 -4.29 -7.18 1.51
CA GLY A 138 -5.20 -6.82 0.42
C GLY A 138 -4.53 -5.99 -0.65
N VAL A 139 -4.63 -6.43 -1.90
CA VAL A 139 -3.97 -5.79 -3.03
C VAL A 139 -4.89 -5.80 -4.26
N ALA A 140 -5.18 -4.63 -4.82
CA ALA A 140 -6.02 -4.49 -6.00
C ALA A 140 -5.20 -4.19 -7.26
N CYS A 141 -5.71 -4.74 -8.34
CA CYS A 141 -5.48 -4.48 -9.75
C CYS A 141 -6.57 -5.30 -10.48
#